data_AF-A0A2C9LR00-F1
#
_entry.id   AF-A0A2C9LR00-F1
#
_cell.length_a   1.000
_cell.length_b   1.000
_cell.length_c   1.000
_cell.angle_alpha   90.00
_cell.angle_beta   90.00
_cell.angle_gamma   90.00
#
_symmetry.space_group_name_H-M   'P 1'
#
loop_
_entity.id
_entity.type
_entity.pdbx_description
1 polymer ?
#
loop_
_entity_poly.entity_id
_entity_poly.type
_entity_poly.pdbx_seq_one_letter_code
_entity_poly.pdbx_strand_id
1 'polypeptide(L)'
;MFNHRATKTHFKNPDQFLPERWLRSEDNTKKDSAHSMIVLPFGHGPRNCIGRRFAVQEIYLAAVKVLQKLQVDVEPESSSARFVYFPFPQAEKPIRFKFTKIC
;
A
#
# COMPACT_ATOMS: atom_id res chain seq x y z
N MET A 1 -11.47 11.05 -9.14
CA MET A 1 -11.39 11.60 -7.76
C MET A 1 -10.69 10.61 -6.82
N PHE A 2 -9.53 10.05 -7.21
CA PHE A 2 -8.88 8.94 -6.48
C PHE A 2 -7.76 9.39 -5.52
N ASN A 3 -7.41 10.68 -5.51
CA ASN A 3 -6.11 11.11 -5.00
C ASN A 3 -6.09 12.47 -4.29
N HIS A 4 -7.15 12.86 -3.58
CA HIS A 4 -7.09 14.11 -2.81
C HIS A 4 -6.02 14.11 -1.69
N ARG A 5 -5.50 12.93 -1.32
CA ARG A 5 -4.47 12.78 -0.27
C ARG A 5 -3.04 12.71 -0.82
N ALA A 6 -2.82 12.15 -2.01
CA ALA A 6 -1.50 12.08 -2.66
C ALA A 6 -1.30 13.27 -3.61
N THR A 7 -1.42 14.49 -3.10
CA THR A 7 -1.15 15.70 -3.89
C THR A 7 0.34 15.99 -3.90
N LYS A 8 0.86 16.61 -4.97
CA LYS A 8 2.24 17.10 -5.05
C LYS A 8 2.64 18.03 -3.89
N THR A 9 1.65 18.65 -3.23
CA THR A 9 1.83 19.49 -2.04
C THR A 9 2.27 18.71 -0.80
N HIS A 10 1.95 17.42 -0.74
CA HIS A 10 2.18 16.55 0.42
C HIS A 10 3.27 15.50 0.17
N PHE A 11 3.45 15.09 -1.08
CA PHE A 11 4.38 14.03 -1.46
C PHE A 11 5.15 14.39 -2.73
N LYS A 12 6.47 14.18 -2.71
CA LYS A 12 7.30 14.18 -3.92
C LYS A 12 7.00 12.90 -4.72
N ASN A 13 6.68 13.01 -6.01
CA ASN A 13 6.28 11.88 -6.87
C ASN A 13 5.12 11.05 -6.28
N PRO A 14 3.91 11.64 -6.11
CA PRO A 14 2.79 10.98 -5.45
C PRO A 14 2.26 9.75 -6.20
N ASP A 15 2.47 9.68 -7.52
CA ASP A 15 1.98 8.60 -8.37
C ASP A 15 2.95 7.39 -8.41
N GLN A 16 4.10 7.47 -7.74
CA GLN A 16 5.10 6.39 -7.68
C GLN A 16 4.96 5.59 -6.38
N PHE A 17 5.08 4.27 -6.50
CA PHE A 17 5.18 3.36 -5.35
C PHE A 17 6.59 3.42 -4.75
N LEU A 18 6.72 4.15 -3.64
CA LEU A 18 8.00 4.39 -2.95
C LEU A 18 7.90 3.97 -1.47
N PRO A 19 8.09 2.68 -1.13
CA PRO A 19 8.00 2.17 0.26
C PRO A 19 8.95 2.88 1.23
N GLU A 20 10.15 3.22 0.77
CA GLU A 20 11.22 3.87 1.52
C GLU A 20 10.82 5.23 2.09
N ARG A 21 9.78 5.85 1.53
CA ARG A 21 9.20 7.10 2.03
C ARG A 21 8.78 7.03 3.49
N TRP A 22 8.36 5.85 3.93
CA TRP A 22 7.84 5.62 5.28
C TRP A 22 8.93 5.23 6.28
N LEU A 23 10.17 5.06 5.83
CA LEU A 23 11.31 4.74 6.68
C LEU A 23 11.80 5.99 7.44
N ARG A 24 12.26 5.78 8.67
CA ARG A 24 12.97 6.80 9.44
C ARG A 24 14.44 6.80 9.02
N SER A 25 15.07 7.98 9.05
CA SER A 25 16.52 8.10 8.96
C SER A 25 17.18 7.56 10.24
N GLU A 26 18.50 7.41 10.21
CA GLU A 26 19.30 6.97 11.36
C GLU A 26 19.13 7.90 12.56
N ASP A 27 18.96 9.20 12.31
CA ASP A 27 18.68 10.22 13.33
C ASP A 27 17.20 10.27 13.76
N ASN A 28 16.41 9.24 13.44
CA ASN A 28 14.96 9.15 13.67
C ASN A 28 14.12 10.28 13.03
N THR A 29 14.70 11.08 12.13
CA THR A 29 13.96 12.07 11.34
C THR A 29 13.25 11.37 10.19
N LYS A 30 12.07 11.86 9.78
CA LYS A 30 11.40 11.27 8.61
C LYS A 30 12.22 11.58 7.35
N LYS A 31 12.48 10.56 6.52
CA LYS A 31 13.17 10.76 5.22
C LYS A 31 12.40 11.68 4.29
N ASP A 32 11.09 11.80 4.48
CA ASP A 32 10.23 12.68 3.72
C ASP A 32 9.40 13.60 4.63
N SER A 33 9.11 14.81 4.15
CA SER A 33 8.46 15.88 4.94
C SER A 33 6.96 15.65 5.17
N ALA A 34 6.39 14.57 4.63
CA ALA A 34 4.98 14.26 4.74
C ALA A 34 4.54 14.08 6.20
N HIS A 35 3.56 14.88 6.61
CA HIS A 35 2.98 14.82 7.94
C HIS A 35 2.29 13.46 8.18
N SER A 36 2.46 12.88 9.37
CA SER A 36 2.01 11.51 9.69
C SER A 36 0.49 11.34 9.65
N MET A 37 -0.25 12.45 9.72
CA MET A 37 -1.72 12.45 9.69
C MET A 37 -2.30 12.60 8.28
N ILE A 38 -1.48 12.63 7.22
CA ILE A 38 -1.96 12.74 5.83
C ILE A 38 -2.56 11.41 5.35
N VAL A 39 -2.03 10.28 5.83
CA VAL A 39 -2.46 8.93 5.43
C VAL A 39 -3.00 8.20 6.65
N LEU A 40 -4.32 8.03 6.70
CA LEU A 40 -5.05 7.42 7.82
C LEU A 40 -5.93 6.24 7.32
N PRO A 41 -5.34 5.15 6.80
CA PRO A 41 -6.10 4.04 6.19
C PRO A 41 -7.00 3.30 7.18
N PHE A 42 -6.68 3.38 8.47
CA PHE A 42 -7.46 2.79 9.56
C PHE A 42 -8.17 3.85 10.42
N GLY A 43 -8.21 5.11 9.98
CA GLY A 43 -8.66 6.24 10.80
C GLY A 43 -7.72 6.56 11.97
N HIS A 44 -8.16 7.48 12.83
CA HIS A 44 -7.45 7.93 14.03
C HIS A 44 -8.44 8.19 15.17
N GLY A 45 -7.96 8.16 16.42
CA GLY A 45 -8.78 8.42 17.60
C GLY A 45 -9.63 7.22 18.04
N PRO A 46 -10.63 7.44 18.92
CA PRO A 46 -11.40 6.37 19.56
C PRO A 46 -12.32 5.59 18.62
N ARG A 47 -12.58 6.14 17.42
CA ARG A 47 -13.41 5.54 16.37
C ARG A 47 -12.57 5.04 15.18
N ASN A 48 -11.30 4.73 15.42
CA ASN A 48 -10.47 4.08 14.41
C ASN A 48 -10.95 2.64 14.14
N CYS A 49 -10.41 2.03 13.08
CA CYS A 49 -10.75 0.65 12.73
C CYS A 49 -10.39 -0.29 13.89
N ILE A 50 -11.42 -0.91 14.48
CA ILE A 50 -11.26 -1.90 15.57
C ILE A 50 -10.40 -3.08 15.13
N GLY A 51 -10.47 -3.45 13.84
CA GLY A 51 -9.70 -4.53 13.24
C GLY A 51 -8.26 -4.16 12.86
N ARG A 52 -7.78 -2.93 13.12
CA ARG A 52 -6.46 -2.47 12.66
C ARG A 52 -5.33 -3.41 13.03
N ARG A 53 -5.31 -3.91 14.27
CA ARG A 53 -4.22 -4.77 14.75
C ARG A 53 -4.21 -6.12 14.03
N PHE A 54 -5.39 -6.71 13.87
CA PHE A 54 -5.56 -7.96 13.16
C PHE A 54 -5.19 -7.82 11.68
N ALA A 55 -5.76 -6.81 10.99
CA ALA A 55 -5.50 -6.57 9.57
C ALA A 55 -4.00 -6.36 9.28
N VAL A 56 -3.31 -5.59 10.12
CA VAL A 56 -1.87 -5.37 9.96
C VAL A 56 -1.09 -6.67 10.13
N GLN A 57 -1.39 -7.48 11.16
CA GLN A 57 -0.74 -8.77 11.37
C GLN A 57 -0.98 -9.73 10.19
N GLU A 58 -2.23 -9.81 9.71
CA GLU A 58 -2.60 -10.66 8.58
C GLU A 58 -1.85 -10.25 7.31
N ILE A 59 -1.80 -8.96 6.99
CA ILE A 59 -1.05 -8.43 5.83
C ILE A 59 0.43 -8.81 5.93
N TYR A 60 1.07 -8.62 7.09
CA TYR A 60 2.48 -8.96 7.26
C TYR A 60 2.73 -10.47 7.12
N LEU A 61 1.91 -11.30 7.77
CA LEU A 61 2.07 -12.77 7.70
C LEU A 61 1.83 -13.29 6.28
N ALA A 62 0.81 -12.78 5.58
CA ALA A 62 0.55 -13.13 4.20
C ALA A 62 1.71 -12.71 3.29
N ALA A 63 2.19 -11.47 3.41
CA ALA A 63 3.32 -10.96 2.63
C ALA A 63 4.58 -11.77 2.86
N VAL A 64 4.95 -12.06 4.11
CA VAL A 64 6.12 -12.88 4.45
C VAL A 64 5.99 -14.29 3.86
N LYS A 65 4.84 -14.95 4.02
CA LYS A 65 4.63 -16.31 3.49
C LYS A 65 4.72 -16.36 1.96
N VAL A 66 4.17 -15.35 1.28
CA VAL A 66 4.27 -15.23 -0.18
C VAL A 66 5.72 -15.01 -0.59
N LEU A 67 6.38 -13.98 -0.04
CA LEU A 67 7.75 -13.62 -0.43
C LEU A 67 8.80 -14.70 -0.12
N GLN A 68 8.60 -15.49 0.93
CA GLN A 68 9.53 -16.58 1.30
C GLN A 68 9.42 -17.82 0.40
N LYS A 69 8.27 -18.04 -0.25
CA LYS A 69 7.97 -19.31 -0.93
C LYS A 69 7.63 -19.15 -2.40
N LEU A 70 7.25 -17.95 -2.83
CA LEU A 70 6.70 -17.68 -4.14
C LEU A 70 7.38 -16.45 -4.75
N GLN A 71 7.79 -16.59 -6.00
CA GLN A 71 8.05 -15.49 -6.89
C GLN A 71 6.71 -15.07 -7.53
N VAL A 72 6.44 -13.77 -7.52
CA VAL A 72 5.19 -13.18 -8.02
C VAL A 72 5.49 -12.31 -9.21
N ASP A 73 5.00 -12.71 -10.38
CA ASP A 73 5.09 -11.92 -11.61
C ASP A 73 3.69 -11.41 -12.00
N VAL A 74 3.61 -10.19 -12.53
CA VAL A 74 2.37 -9.59 -13.01
C VAL A 74 2.27 -9.81 -14.52
N GLU A 75 1.10 -10.23 -15.02
CA GLU A 75 0.91 -10.32 -16.46
C GLU A 75 0.94 -8.92 -17.12
N PRO A 76 1.51 -8.77 -18.33
CA PRO A 76 1.63 -7.46 -18.99
C PRO A 76 0.31 -6.69 -19.12
N GLU A 77 -0.80 -7.40 -19.35
CA GLU A 77 -2.14 -6.81 -19.46
C GLU A 77 -2.63 -6.21 -18.12
N SER A 78 -2.10 -6.70 -16.99
CA SER A 78 -2.45 -6.25 -15.64
C SER A 78 -1.48 -5.20 -15.08
N SER A 79 -0.50 -4.75 -15.86
CA SER A 79 0.55 -3.81 -15.42
C SER A 79 0.01 -2.41 -15.06
N SER A 80 -1.09 -1.98 -15.67
CA SER A 80 -1.75 -0.70 -15.39
C SER A 80 -3.17 -0.94 -14.88
N ALA A 81 -3.27 -1.35 -13.61
CA ALA A 81 -4.55 -1.57 -12.95
C ALA A 81 -5.21 -0.22 -12.60
N ARG A 82 -6.42 0.00 -13.11
CA ARG A 82 -7.29 1.10 -12.66
C ARG A 82 -8.13 0.62 -11.50
N PHE A 83 -8.28 1.48 -10.49
CA PHE A 83 -9.18 1.23 -9.37
C PHE A 83 -10.43 2.10 -9.54
N VAL A 84 -11.58 1.52 -9.21
CA VAL A 84 -12.90 2.16 -9.17
C VAL A 84 -13.47 2.07 -7.76
N TYR A 85 -14.26 3.07 -7.35
CA TYR A 85 -14.91 3.07 -6.04
C TYR A 85 -16.35 2.57 -6.17
N PHE A 86 -16.64 1.38 -5.64
CA PHE A 86 -18.01 0.89 -5.54
C PHE A 86 -18.16 -0.26 -4.52
N PRO A 87 -18.78 -0.06 -3.34
CA PRO A 87 -18.64 1.10 -2.44
C PRO A 87 -17.21 1.24 -1.86
N PHE A 88 -16.40 0.20 -1.97
CA PHE A 88 -14.97 0.17 -1.61
C PHE A 88 -14.10 0.31 -2.87
N PRO A 89 -12.83 0.71 -2.75
CA PRO A 89 -11.91 0.73 -3.89
C PRO A 89 -11.62 -0.70 -4.34
N GLN A 90 -11.89 -1.00 -5.61
CA GLN A 90 -11.66 -2.29 -6.24
C GLN A 90 -10.99 -2.09 -7.60
N ALA A 91 -10.29 -3.10 -8.11
CA ALA A 91 -9.77 -3.04 -9.47
C ALA A 91 -10.94 -3.05 -10.48
N GLU A 92 -10.88 -2.20 -11.50
CA GLU A 92 -11.86 -2.14 -12.59
C GLU A 92 -11.91 -3.47 -13.38
N LYS A 93 -10.75 -4.14 -13.46
CA LYS A 93 -10.57 -5.44 -14.13
C LYS A 93 -9.77 -6.37 -13.22
N PRO A 94 -9.94 -7.71 -13.34
CA PRO A 94 -9.14 -8.66 -12.59
C PRO A 94 -7.63 -8.48 -12.84
N ILE A 95 -6.84 -8.41 -11.77
CA ILE A 95 -5.37 -8.35 -11.84
C ILE A 95 -4.86 -9.79 -11.85
N ARG A 96 -4.17 -10.18 -12.92
CA ARG A 96 -3.63 -11.53 -13.09
C ARG A 96 -2.17 -11.59 -12.65
N PHE A 97 -1.89 -12.59 -11.80
CA PHE A 97 -0.58 -12.86 -11.25
C PHE A 97 -0.16 -14.29 -11.61
N LYS A 98 1.13 -14.46 -11.91
CA LYS A 98 1.77 -15.76 -12.06
C LYS A 98 2.62 -16.02 -10.82
N PHE A 99 2.38 -17.15 -10.17
CA PHE A 99 3.13 -17.58 -8.98
C PHE A 99 4.05 -18.74 -9.35
N THR A 100 5.33 -18.60 -9.02
CA THR A 100 6.33 -19.66 -9.19
C THR A 100 6.93 -19.99 -7.83
N LYS A 101 7.03 -21.27 -7.46
CA LYS A 101 7.62 -21.65 -6.18
C LYS A 101 9.13 -21.40 -6.20
N ILE A 102 9.63 -20.72 -5.18
CA ILE A 102 11.06 -20.56 -4.92
C ILE A 102 11.48 -21.82 -4.13
N CYS A 103 12.43 -22.57 -4.68
CA CYS A 103 12.95 -23.81 -4.09
C CYS A 103 13.70 -23.54 -2.79
#